data_AF-A0A842VTF6-F1
#
_entry.id   AF-A0A842VTF6-F1
#
_cell.length_a   1.000
_cell.length_b   1.000
_cell.length_c   1.000
_cell.angle_alpha   90.00
_cell.angle_beta   90.00
_cell.angle_gamma   90.00
#
_symmetry.space_group_name_H-M   'P 1'
#
loop_
_entity.id
_entity.type
_entity.pdbx_description
1 polymer ?
#
loop_
_entity_poly.entity_id
_entity_poly.type
_entity_poly.pdbx_seq_one_letter_code
_entity_poly.pdbx_strand_id
1 'polypeptide(L)'
;MPKLLKFECNKCKYSLRTWHGGVIYATDDDGKRHTCPHPGEAFEIAKVLNISESEIMGFPYLRIPNPDLYPLLNERVGVLTDCLCLECLGVFKIDWKVDTHICPKCASEDVIPVDHLGSVKCPKCKEGIMCYIDTGIIS
;
A
#
# COMPACT_ATOMS: atom_id res chain seq x y z
N MET A 1 13.11 -4.64 4.54
CA MET A 1 13.11 -5.02 3.12
C MET A 1 12.06 -6.08 2.86
N PRO A 2 10.82 -5.70 2.52
CA PRO A 2 9.75 -6.63 2.17
C PRO A 2 10.03 -7.37 0.84
N LYS A 3 9.38 -8.52 0.64
CA LYS A 3 9.48 -9.30 -0.61
C LYS A 3 8.77 -8.58 -1.76
N LEU A 4 9.35 -8.62 -2.95
CA LEU A 4 8.66 -8.19 -4.17
C LEU A 4 7.66 -9.28 -4.58
N LEU A 5 6.36 -8.96 -4.56
CA LEU A 5 5.33 -9.87 -5.03
C LEU A 5 5.19 -9.73 -6.55
N LYS A 6 5.24 -10.87 -7.26
CA LYS A 6 4.88 -10.93 -8.68
C LYS A 6 3.66 -11.82 -8.83
N PHE A 7 2.68 -11.33 -9.58
CA PHE A 7 1.52 -12.11 -10.02
C PHE A 7 1.59 -12.26 -11.54
N GLU A 8 1.29 -13.44 -12.05
CA GLU A 8 1.24 -13.70 -13.49
C GLU A 8 0.08 -14.63 -13.85
N CYS A 9 -0.64 -14.32 -14.92
CA CYS A 9 -1.67 -15.19 -15.45
C CYS A 9 -1.06 -16.43 -16.11
N ASN A 10 -1.52 -17.61 -15.71
CA ASN A 10 -1.09 -18.87 -16.32
C ASN A 10 -1.45 -19.03 -17.81
N LYS A 11 -2.43 -18.27 -18.32
CA LYS A 11 -2.91 -18.31 -19.71
C LYS A 11 -2.36 -17.18 -20.58
N CYS A 12 -2.70 -15.92 -20.25
CA CYS A 12 -2.38 -14.77 -21.12
C CYS A 12 -1.07 -14.04 -20.78
N LYS A 13 -0.33 -14.51 -19.76
CA LYS A 13 0.95 -13.93 -19.30
C LYS A 13 0.87 -12.47 -18.85
N TYR A 14 -0.33 -11.94 -18.62
CA TYR A 14 -0.50 -10.68 -17.91
C TYR A 14 0.21 -10.77 -16.56
N SER A 15 1.04 -9.79 -16.24
CA SER A 15 1.79 -9.78 -15.00
C SER A 15 1.71 -8.43 -14.30
N LEU A 16 1.76 -8.49 -12.97
CA LEU A 16 1.80 -7.36 -12.08
C LEU A 16 2.92 -7.57 -11.07
N ARG A 17 3.60 -6.49 -10.72
CA ARG A 17 4.59 -6.46 -9.65
C ARG A 17 4.13 -5.45 -8.63
N THR A 18 4.18 -5.83 -7.36
CA THR A 18 3.80 -4.95 -6.27
C THR A 18 4.71 -5.13 -5.08
N TRP A 19 4.76 -4.10 -4.26
CA TRP A 19 5.43 -4.14 -2.98
C TRP A 19 4.53 -4.83 -1.95
N HIS A 20 5.12 -5.72 -1.15
CA HIS A 20 4.41 -6.30 -0.02
C HIS A 20 4.36 -5.28 1.14
N GLY A 21 3.17 -5.08 1.71
CA GLY A 21 2.98 -4.27 2.92
C GLY A 21 2.56 -2.81 2.71
N GLY A 22 2.42 -2.36 1.46
CA GLY A 22 1.99 -0.99 1.15
C GLY A 22 3.07 0.07 1.41
N VAL A 23 2.69 1.34 1.29
CA VAL A 23 3.55 2.51 1.52
C VAL A 23 2.94 3.34 2.64
N ILE A 24 3.69 3.57 3.71
CA ILE A 24 3.23 4.41 4.82
C ILE A 24 3.07 5.84 4.33
N TYR A 25 2.08 6.57 4.85
CA TYR A 25 1.94 8.00 4.62
C TYR A 25 1.59 8.72 5.92
N ALA A 26 1.96 9.99 6.02
CA ALA A 26 1.49 10.92 7.03
C ALA A 26 0.67 12.04 6.37
N THR A 27 -0.37 12.49 7.05
CA THR A 27 -1.21 13.60 6.60
C THR A 27 -0.77 14.89 7.29
N ASP A 28 -0.48 15.95 6.54
CA ASP A 28 -0.12 17.27 7.10
C ASP A 28 -1.36 18.03 7.64
N ASP A 29 -1.14 19.22 8.20
CA ASP A 29 -2.22 20.03 8.81
C ASP A 29 -3.22 20.56 7.77
N ASP A 30 -2.82 20.60 6.50
CA ASP A 30 -3.68 20.98 5.36
C ASP A 30 -4.49 19.78 4.83
N GLY A 31 -4.38 18.60 5.45
CA GLY A 31 -5.06 17.37 5.03
C GLY A 31 -4.40 16.66 3.85
N LYS A 32 -3.20 17.07 3.43
CA LYS A 32 -2.47 16.47 2.32
C LYS A 32 -1.62 15.30 2.81
N ARG A 33 -1.73 14.18 2.11
CA ARG A 33 -0.95 12.95 2.37
C ARG A 33 0.44 13.03 1.75
N HIS A 34 1.45 12.67 2.53
CA HIS A 34 2.86 12.56 2.14
C HIS A 34 3.33 11.13 2.36
N THR A 35 3.85 10.50 1.32
CA THR A 35 4.40 9.14 1.43
C THR A 35 5.71 9.15 2.21
N CYS A 36 5.84 8.21 3.15
CA CYS A 36 7.00 7.99 4.00
C CYS A 36 7.70 6.71 3.53
N PRO A 37 8.74 6.80 2.68
CA PRO A 37 9.39 5.65 2.09
C PRO A 37 10.26 4.88 3.08
N HIS A 38 10.35 3.56 2.89
CA HIS A 38 11.30 2.71 3.59
C HIS A 38 12.67 2.71 2.89
N PRO A 39 13.79 2.76 3.63
CA PRO A 39 13.88 3.06 5.06
C PRO A 39 13.76 4.55 5.37
N GLY A 40 13.29 4.89 6.57
CA GLY A 40 13.25 6.28 7.07
C GLY A 40 11.85 6.82 7.31
N GLU A 41 10.86 5.93 7.43
CA GLU A 41 9.46 6.30 7.58
C GLU A 41 9.22 7.18 8.81
N ALA A 42 9.83 6.82 9.94
CA ALA A 42 9.73 7.60 11.18
C ALA A 42 10.25 9.04 11.00
N PHE A 43 11.34 9.24 10.27
CA PHE A 43 11.88 10.58 10.02
C PHE A 43 10.92 11.43 9.19
N GLU A 44 10.37 10.88 8.10
CA GLU A 44 9.41 11.62 7.27
C GLU A 44 8.09 11.86 8.00
N ILE A 45 7.61 10.92 8.82
CA ILE A 45 6.43 11.12 9.67
C ILE A 45 6.68 12.25 10.66
N ALA A 46 7.82 12.24 11.35
CA ALA A 46 8.17 13.26 12.33
C ALA A 46 8.18 14.66 11.69
N LYS A 47 8.77 14.76 10.50
CA LYS A 47 8.80 15.99 9.70
C LYS A 47 7.42 16.48 9.28
N VAL A 48 6.55 15.59 8.79
CA VAL A 48 5.18 15.95 8.35
C VAL A 48 4.31 16.36 9.53
N LEU A 49 4.46 15.71 10.68
CA LEU A 49 3.68 15.98 11.89
C LEU A 49 4.31 17.07 12.79
N ASN A 50 5.48 17.61 12.39
CA ASN A 50 6.25 18.59 13.16
C ASN A 50 6.49 18.16 14.63
N ILE A 51 6.88 16.90 14.82
CA ILE A 51 7.26 16.31 16.11
C ILE A 51 8.72 15.86 16.08
N SER A 52 9.31 15.58 17.25
CA SER A 52 10.68 15.06 17.27
C SER A 52 10.72 13.59 16.83
N GLU A 53 11.64 13.25 15.94
CA GLU A 53 11.87 11.84 15.52
C GLU A 53 12.13 10.94 16.73
N SER A 54 12.83 11.44 17.75
CA SER A 54 13.13 10.68 18.96
C SER A 54 11.88 10.27 19.75
N GLU A 55 10.75 10.97 19.59
CA GLU A 55 9.50 10.63 20.29
C GLU A 55 8.77 9.45 19.64
N ILE A 56 9.03 9.21 18.36
CA ILE A 56 8.40 8.15 17.55
C ILE A 56 9.39 7.13 17.01
N MET A 57 10.63 7.14 17.51
CA MET A 57 11.67 6.21 17.09
C MET A 57 11.17 4.76 17.23
N GLY A 58 11.25 4.00 16.13
CA GLY A 58 10.73 2.62 16.05
C GLY A 58 9.32 2.50 15.46
N PHE A 59 8.56 3.58 15.33
CA PHE A 59 7.29 3.59 14.60
C PHE A 59 7.52 3.32 13.09
N PRO A 60 6.60 2.62 12.38
CA PRO A 60 5.39 1.97 12.87
C PRO A 60 5.58 0.52 13.33
N TYR A 61 6.82 0.04 13.43
CA TYR A 61 7.10 -1.39 13.60
C TYR A 61 7.29 -1.82 15.07
N LEU A 62 7.58 -0.86 15.95
CA LEU A 62 7.88 -1.07 17.36
C LEU A 62 7.10 -0.07 18.22
N ARG A 63 7.08 -0.34 19.53
CA ARG A 63 6.57 0.62 20.52
C ARG A 63 7.39 1.91 20.47
N ILE A 64 6.70 3.04 20.47
CA ILE A 64 7.34 4.36 20.47
C ILE A 64 7.71 4.82 21.89
N PRO A 65 8.72 5.69 22.04
CA PRO A 65 9.10 6.28 23.32
C PRO A 65 7.99 7.11 23.98
N ASN A 66 7.24 7.90 23.20
CA ASN A 66 6.17 8.74 23.71
C ASN A 66 4.77 8.18 23.33
N PRO A 67 4.12 7.38 24.19
CA PRO A 67 2.82 6.77 23.89
C PRO A 67 1.67 7.79 23.77
N ASP A 68 1.83 9.02 24.27
CA ASP A 68 0.78 10.05 24.18
C ASP A 68 0.56 10.52 22.73
N LEU A 69 1.48 10.17 21.82
CA LEU A 69 1.37 10.44 20.38
C LEU A 69 0.51 9.41 19.63
N TYR A 70 0.13 8.28 20.25
CA TYR A 70 -0.68 7.27 19.56
C TYR A 70 -1.99 7.80 18.96
N PRO A 71 -2.78 8.66 19.62
CA PRO A 71 -3.97 9.24 19.01
C PRO A 71 -3.67 10.01 17.72
N LEU A 72 -2.65 10.87 17.75
CA LEU A 72 -2.21 11.65 16.58
C LEU A 72 -1.74 10.73 15.44
N LEU A 73 -0.90 9.74 15.77
CA LEU A 73 -0.36 8.80 14.78
C LEU A 73 -1.47 7.94 14.16
N ASN A 74 -2.43 7.47 14.96
CA ASN A 74 -3.55 6.67 14.45
C ASN A 74 -4.50 7.48 13.57
N GLU A 75 -4.64 8.77 13.82
CA GLU A 75 -5.47 9.66 13.02
C GLU A 75 -4.79 10.04 11.70
N ARG A 76 -3.48 10.33 11.73
CA ARG A 76 -2.78 10.99 10.62
C ARG A 76 -1.86 10.10 9.83
N VAL A 77 -1.53 8.92 10.33
CA VAL A 77 -0.65 7.96 9.65
C VAL A 77 -1.44 6.75 9.20
N GLY A 78 -1.31 6.42 7.92
CA GLY A 78 -1.97 5.27 7.31
C GLY A 78 -1.05 4.52 6.35
N VAL A 79 -1.64 3.57 5.63
CA VAL A 79 -0.91 2.73 4.67
C VAL A 79 -1.64 2.75 3.33
N LEU A 80 -0.91 3.19 2.31
CA LEU A 80 -1.35 3.11 0.92
C LEU A 80 -1.09 1.71 0.35
N THR A 81 -2.15 1.00 0.01
CA THR A 81 -2.13 -0.33 -0.59
C THR A 81 -2.23 -0.24 -2.11
N ASP A 82 -1.39 -1.01 -2.82
CA ASP A 82 -1.54 -1.19 -4.26
C ASP A 82 -2.83 -1.94 -4.58
N CYS A 83 -3.68 -1.33 -5.39
CA CYS A 83 -4.97 -1.86 -5.81
C CYS A 83 -5.03 -1.96 -7.34
N LEU A 84 -5.76 -2.98 -7.82
CA LEU A 84 -6.04 -3.20 -9.23
C LEU A 84 -7.54 -3.06 -9.49
N CYS A 85 -7.91 -2.24 -10.47
CA CYS A 85 -9.25 -2.28 -11.04
C CYS A 85 -9.40 -3.46 -12.00
N LEU A 86 -10.39 -4.32 -11.79
CA LEU A 86 -10.61 -5.51 -12.62
C LEU A 86 -11.29 -5.21 -13.97
N GLU A 87 -11.80 -3.98 -14.13
CA GLU A 87 -12.41 -3.48 -15.36
C GLU A 87 -11.38 -2.83 -16.29
N CYS A 88 -10.70 -1.77 -15.85
CA CYS A 88 -9.76 -1.04 -16.69
C CYS A 88 -8.29 -1.50 -16.56
N LEU A 89 -8.01 -2.45 -15.68
CA LEU A 89 -6.65 -2.93 -15.34
C LEU A 89 -5.72 -1.85 -14.78
N GLY A 90 -6.29 -0.71 -14.37
CA GLY A 90 -5.56 0.39 -13.76
C GLY A 90 -5.05 0.00 -12.38
N VAL A 91 -3.75 0.19 -12.14
CA VAL A 91 -3.12 0.10 -10.82
C VAL A 91 -3.05 1.49 -10.20
N PHE A 92 -3.42 1.59 -8.93
CA PHE A 92 -3.39 2.82 -8.15
C PHE A 92 -3.27 2.48 -6.66
N LYS A 93 -2.99 3.49 -5.84
CA LYS A 93 -2.80 3.34 -4.40
C LYS A 93 -3.91 4.06 -3.65
N ILE A 94 -4.50 3.39 -2.67
CA ILE A 94 -5.46 3.96 -1.72
C ILE A 94 -5.19 3.41 -0.33
N ASP A 95 -5.62 4.11 0.70
CA ASP A 95 -5.70 3.53 2.04
C ASP A 95 -6.96 2.67 2.11
N TRP A 96 -6.78 1.35 2.02
CA TRP A 96 -7.88 0.39 1.96
C TRP A 96 -8.82 0.46 3.17
N LYS A 97 -8.36 0.98 4.32
CA LYS A 97 -9.16 1.04 5.55
C LYS A 97 -10.10 2.23 5.57
N VAL A 98 -9.74 3.34 4.91
CA VAL A 98 -10.46 4.62 5.06
C VAL A 98 -10.93 5.23 3.75
N ASP A 99 -10.30 4.90 2.62
CA ASP A 99 -10.67 5.43 1.32
C ASP A 99 -11.79 4.59 0.69
N THR A 100 -12.59 5.22 -0.17
CA THR A 100 -13.55 4.52 -1.02
C THR A 100 -12.83 3.64 -2.06
N HIS A 101 -13.30 2.41 -2.24
CA HIS A 101 -12.70 1.44 -3.16
C HIS A 101 -13.19 1.66 -4.61
N ILE A 102 -12.99 2.87 -5.13
CA ILE A 102 -13.42 3.28 -6.47
C ILE A 102 -12.19 3.57 -7.33
N CYS A 103 -12.19 3.05 -8.56
CA CYS A 103 -11.11 3.29 -9.49
C CYS A 103 -11.08 4.77 -9.93
N PRO A 104 -9.97 5.51 -9.74
CA PRO A 104 -9.90 6.92 -10.13
C PRO A 104 -9.88 7.14 -11.65
N LYS A 105 -9.65 6.07 -12.45
CA LYS A 105 -9.58 6.15 -13.91
C LYS A 105 -10.91 5.90 -14.61
N CYS A 106 -11.75 5.03 -14.04
CA CYS A 106 -12.98 4.56 -14.71
C CYS A 106 -14.21 4.53 -13.79
N ALA A 107 -14.08 4.95 -12.53
CA ALA A 107 -15.15 4.96 -11.53
C ALA A 107 -15.76 3.59 -11.18
N SER A 108 -15.17 2.48 -11.63
CA SER A 108 -15.61 1.14 -11.24
C SER A 108 -15.32 0.86 -9.76
N GLU A 109 -16.25 0.17 -9.09
CA GLU A 109 -16.12 -0.37 -7.73
C GLU A 109 -15.44 -1.75 -7.72
N ASP A 110 -15.21 -2.37 -8.89
CA ASP A 110 -14.53 -3.67 -8.99
C ASP A 110 -13.01 -3.49 -8.87
N VAL A 111 -12.59 -3.25 -7.63
CA VAL A 111 -11.22 -2.96 -7.21
C VAL A 111 -10.81 -3.95 -6.14
N ILE A 112 -9.63 -4.54 -6.28
CA ILE A 112 -9.06 -5.43 -5.25
C ILE A 112 -7.63 -5.03 -4.90
N PRO A 113 -7.18 -5.28 -3.66
CA PRO A 113 -5.77 -5.24 -3.31
C PRO A 113 -4.96 -6.20 -4.19
N VAL A 114 -3.79 -5.78 -4.65
CA VAL A 114 -2.96 -6.60 -5.56
C VAL A 114 -2.46 -7.86 -4.86
N ASP A 115 -2.23 -7.83 -3.54
CA ASP A 115 -1.86 -9.01 -2.74
C ASP A 115 -2.97 -10.07 -2.65
N HIS A 116 -4.22 -9.69 -2.92
CA HIS A 116 -5.36 -10.60 -3.00
C HIS A 116 -5.55 -11.23 -4.40
N LEU A 117 -4.68 -10.93 -5.38
CA LEU A 117 -4.80 -11.51 -6.73
C LEU A 117 -4.51 -13.01 -6.79
N GLY A 118 -3.90 -13.60 -5.77
CA GLY A 118 -3.57 -15.02 -5.77
C GLY A 118 -4.80 -15.90 -5.98
N SER A 119 -4.77 -16.74 -7.01
CA SER A 119 -5.87 -17.65 -7.40
C SER A 119 -7.15 -16.97 -7.92
N VAL A 120 -7.12 -15.67 -8.20
CA VAL A 120 -8.24 -14.93 -8.81
C VAL A 120 -8.26 -15.13 -10.32
N LYS A 121 -9.45 -15.15 -10.91
CA LYS A 121 -9.63 -15.18 -12.38
C LYS A 121 -8.92 -13.98 -13.00
N CYS A 122 -8.14 -14.20 -14.05
CA CYS A 122 -7.35 -13.15 -14.68
C CYS A 122 -8.28 -12.05 -15.21
N PRO A 123 -8.14 -10.79 -14.75
CA PRO A 123 -9.02 -9.71 -15.19
C PRO A 123 -8.77 -9.31 -16.65
N LYS A 124 -7.62 -9.65 -17.22
CA LYS A 124 -7.29 -9.36 -18.62
C LYS A 124 -7.96 -10.32 -19.61
N CYS A 125 -7.76 -11.62 -19.44
CA CYS A 125 -8.31 -12.61 -20.39
C CYS A 125 -9.60 -13.28 -19.92
N LYS A 126 -10.02 -13.06 -18.67
CA LYS A 126 -11.24 -13.62 -18.07
C LYS A 126 -11.35 -15.15 -18.20
N GLU A 127 -10.22 -15.85 -18.34
CA GLU A 127 -10.17 -17.31 -18.56
C GLU A 127 -9.07 -17.97 -17.72
N GLY A 128 -7.88 -17.38 -17.69
CA GLY A 128 -6.77 -17.88 -16.88
C GLY A 128 -6.92 -17.51 -15.40
N ILE A 129 -5.98 -17.98 -14.60
CA ILE A 129 -5.87 -17.70 -13.16
C ILE A 129 -4.59 -16.91 -12.90
N MET A 130 -4.65 -15.94 -12.00
CA MET A 130 -3.49 -15.19 -11.51
C MET A 130 -2.75 -16.04 -10.48
N CYS A 131 -1.49 -16.35 -10.76
CA CYS A 131 -0.63 -17.14 -9.90
C CYS A 131 0.41 -16.25 -9.22
N TYR A 132 0.62 -16.46 -7.93
CA TYR A 132 1.75 -15.88 -7.21
C TYR A 132 3.05 -16.51 -7.71
N ILE A 133 4.05 -15.68 -7.99
CA ILE A 133 5.40 -16.08 -8.34
C ILE A 133 6.32 -15.55 -7.23
N ASP A 134 6.92 -16.46 -6.46
CA ASP A 134 8.02 -16.08 -5.57
C ASP A 134 9.20 -15.65 -6.43
N THR A 135 9.55 -14.36 -6.35
CA THR A 135 10.64 -13.80 -7.14
C THR A 135 12.01 -14.07 -6.49
N GLY A 136 12.05 -14.45 -5.21
CA GLY A 136 13.28 -14.48 -4.41
C GLY A 136 13.92 -13.10 -4.22
N ILE A 137 13.32 -12.02 -4.71
CA ILE A 137 13.85 -10.66 -4.64
C ILE A 137 13.33 -9.99 -3.36
N ILE A 138 14.28 -9.52 -2.56
CA ILE A 138 14.08 -8.68 -1.39
C ILE A 138 14.44 -7.26 -1.81
N SER A 139 13.56 -6.30 -1.56
CA SER A 139 13.76 -4.90 -1.97
C SER A 139 13.54 -3.91 -0.84
#